data_AF-A0A6G3U8G8-F1
#
_entry.id   AF-A0A6G3U8G8-F1
#
_cell.length_a   1.000
_cell.length_b   1.000
_cell.length_c   1.000
_cell.angle_alpha   90.00
_cell.angle_beta   90.00
_cell.angle_gamma   90.00
#
_symmetry.space_group_name_H-M   'P 1'
#
loop_
_entity.id
_entity.type
_entity.pdbx_description
1 polymer ?
#
loop_
_entity_poly.entity_id
_entity_poly.type
_entity_poly.pdbx_seq_one_letter_code
_entity_poly.pdbx_strand_id
1 'polypeptide(L)' 'MGATTGPVWGRREQQDFRSRVRGTLLGVALGDALGAPVAALTTDAIREAHGAAGVV' A
#
# COMPACT_ATOMS: atom_id res chain seq x y z
N MET A 1 -13.18 33.48 11.25
CA MET A 1 -13.71 32.09 11.19
C MET A 1 -13.97 31.77 9.71
N GLY A 2 -12.94 31.33 8.99
CA GLY A 2 -13.04 31.08 7.55
C GLY A 2 -13.67 29.73 7.29
N ALA A 3 -14.85 29.71 6.69
CA ALA A 3 -15.43 28.48 6.17
C ALA A 3 -14.44 27.88 5.16
N THR A 4 -14.06 26.62 5.36
CA THR A 4 -13.27 25.87 4.38
C THR A 4 -14.07 25.78 3.08
N THR A 5 -13.79 26.68 2.14
CA THR A 5 -14.27 26.60 0.75
C THR A 5 -13.46 25.54 -0.01
N GLY A 6 -13.45 24.31 0.52
CA GLY A 6 -13.00 23.14 -0.21
C GLY A 6 -14.08 22.69 -1.19
N PRO A 7 -13.72 21.96 -2.26
CA PRO A 7 -14.71 21.37 -3.15
C PRO A 7 -15.75 20.58 -2.33
N VAL A 8 -17.03 20.85 -2.58
CA VAL A 8 -18.13 20.10 -1.94
C VAL A 8 -18.17 18.72 -2.57
N TRP A 9 -17.35 17.81 -2.03
CA TRP A 9 -17.31 16.43 -2.48
C TRP A 9 -18.59 15.70 -2.07
N GLY A 10 -19.21 15.02 -3.04
CA GLY A 10 -20.30 14.09 -2.76
C GLY A 10 -19.82 12.99 -1.82
N ARG A 11 -20.74 12.39 -1.05
CA ARG A 11 -20.38 11.31 -0.10
C ARG A 11 -19.59 10.18 -0.76
N ARG A 12 -19.88 9.87 -2.02
CA ARG A 12 -19.14 8.86 -2.80
C ARG A 12 -17.67 9.24 -2.98
N GLU A 13 -17.40 10.45 -3.44
CA GLU A 13 -16.04 10.95 -3.67
C GLU A 13 -15.22 10.99 -2.37
N GLN A 14 -15.86 11.38 -1.27
CA GLN A 14 -15.22 11.36 0.04
C GLN A 14 -14.86 9.94 0.49
N GLN A 15 -15.73 8.96 0.24
CA GLN A 15 -15.43 7.56 0.57
C GLN A 15 -14.37 6.97 -0.35
N ASP A 16 -14.40 7.28 -1.66
CA ASP A 16 -13.38 6.84 -2.61
C ASP A 16 -12.00 7.39 -2.23
N PHE A 17 -11.93 8.67 -1.85
CA PHE A 17 -10.70 9.28 -1.35
C PHE A 17 -10.19 8.59 -0.09
N ARG A 18 -11.05 8.38 0.91
CA ARG A 18 -10.68 7.69 2.16
C ARG A 18 -10.24 6.25 1.91
N SER A 19 -10.88 5.55 0.98
CA SER A 19 -10.52 4.19 0.59
C SER A 19 -9.12 4.16 -0.03
N ARG A 20 -8.81 5.10 -0.93
CA ARG A 20 -7.48 5.23 -1.53
C ARG A 20 -6.40 5.55 -0.49
N VAL A 21 -6.64 6.53 0.38
CA VAL A 21 -5.68 6.88 1.45
C VAL A 21 -5.40 5.69 2.35
N ARG A 22 -6.43 4.97 2.81
CA ARG A 22 -6.26 3.76 3.62
C ARG A 22 -5.52 2.67 2.84
N GLY A 23 -5.88 2.45 1.59
CA GLY A 23 -5.22 1.49 0.71
C GLY A 23 -3.74 1.80 0.52
N THR A 24 -3.36 3.06 0.37
CA THR A 24 -1.95 3.48 0.30
C THR A 24 -1.21 3.20 1.60
N LEU A 25 -1.77 3.61 2.75
CA LEU A 25 -1.11 3.40 4.05
C LEU A 25 -0.92 1.90 4.36
N LEU A 26 -1.95 1.09 4.10
CA LEU A 26 -1.87 -0.35 4.28
C LEU A 26 -0.93 -0.99 3.26
N GLY A 27 -0.99 -0.56 2.00
CA GLY A 27 -0.12 -1.07 0.93
C GLY A 27 1.36 -0.82 1.21
N VAL A 28 1.71 0.34 1.78
CA VAL A 28 3.08 0.63 2.23
C VAL A 28 3.50 -0.31 3.35
N ALA A 29 2.67 -0.46 4.39
CA ALA A 29 2.99 -1.34 5.52
C ALA A 29 3.14 -2.81 5.09
N LEU A 30 2.26 -3.28 4.20
CA LEU A 30 2.33 -4.63 3.63
C LEU A 30 3.57 -4.80 2.76
N GLY A 31 3.88 -3.82 1.91
CA GLY A 31 5.06 -3.84 1.05
C GLY A 31 6.37 -3.91 1.84
N ASP A 32 6.46 -3.14 2.93
CA ASP A 32 7.61 -3.18 3.83
C ASP A 32 7.73 -4.54 4.54
N ALA A 33 6.62 -5.06 5.10
CA ALA A 33 6.60 -6.35 5.78
C ALA A 33 6.99 -7.52 4.85
N LEU A 34 6.52 -7.52 3.60
CA LEU A 34 6.86 -8.55 2.61
C LEU A 34 8.25 -8.33 1.99
N GLY A 35 8.71 -7.09 1.89
CA GLY A 35 10.00 -6.76 1.30
C GLY A 35 11.19 -6.95 2.25
N ALA A 36 11.00 -6.70 3.55
CA ALA A 36 12.08 -6.71 4.54
C ALA A 36 12.83 -8.07 4.63
N PRO A 37 12.16 -9.24 4.63
CA PRO A 37 12.84 -10.53 4.70
C PRO A 37 13.77 -10.82 3.50
N VAL A 38 13.50 -10.20 2.35
CA VAL A 38 14.21 -10.43 1.10
C VAL A 38 15.08 -9.25 0.65
N ALA A 39 15.16 -8.18 1.46
CA ALA A 39 15.81 -6.92 1.07
C ALA A 39 17.31 -7.06 0.73
N ALA A 40 17.98 -8.07 1.27
CA ALA A 40 19.39 -8.34 1.02
C ALA A 40 19.64 -9.46 -0.02
N LEU A 41 18.58 -10.07 -0.55
CA LEU A 41 18.69 -11.19 -1.48
C LEU A 41 18.75 -10.71 -2.93
N THR A 42 19.45 -11.48 -3.76
CA THR A 42 19.34 -11.33 -5.22
C THR A 42 18.02 -11.93 -5.71
N THR A 43 17.56 -11.50 -6.89
CA THR A 43 16.33 -12.03 -7.49
C THR A 43 16.36 -13.55 -7.68
N ASP A 44 17.54 -14.13 -7.95
CA ASP A 44 17.69 -15.57 -8.12
C ASP A 44 17.60 -16.31 -6.77
N ALA A 45 18.21 -15.77 -5.72
CA ALA A 45 18.08 -16.31 -4.37
C ALA A 45 16.64 -16.25 -3.85
N ILE A 46 15.89 -15.17 -4.16
CA ILE A 46 14.46 -15.07 -3.84
C ILE A 46 13.67 -16.16 -4.56
N ARG A 47 13.96 -16.38 -5.85
CA ARG A 47 13.29 -17.42 -6.64
C ARG A 47 13.63 -18.83 -6.19
N GLU A 48 14.87 -19.09 -5.78
CA GLU A 48 15.28 -20.37 -5.23
C GLU A 48 14.58 -20.66 -3.88
N ALA A 49 14.51 -19.68 -2.99
CA ALA A 49 13.95 -19.84 -1.65
C ALA A 49 12.40 -19.89 -1.64
N HIS A 50 11.74 -19.09 -2.48
CA HIS A 50 10.28 -18.89 -2.42
C HIS A 50 9.53 -19.45 -3.65
N GLY A 51 10.22 -19.66 -4.76
CA GLY A 51 9.64 -20.22 -5.98
C GLY A 51 8.38 -19.49 -6.45
N ALA A 52 7.42 -20.25 -6.98
CA ALA A 52 6.14 -19.72 -7.45
C ALA A 52 5.16 -19.33 -6.32
N ALA A 53 5.43 -19.78 -5.08
CA ALA A 53 4.58 -19.46 -3.94
C ALA A 53 4.77 -18.01 -3.46
N GLY A 54 5.94 -17.42 -3.74
CA GLY A 54 6.26 -16.05 -3.34
C GLY A 54 6.57 -15.90 -1.85
N VAL A 55 6.77 -14.65 -1.42
CA VAL A 55 7.02 -14.32 -0.01
C VAL A 55 5.69 -14.38 0.74
N VAL A 56 5.65 -15.13 1.84
CA VAL A 56 4.46 -15.37 2.69
C VAL A 56 4.61 -14.64 4.01
#